data_AF-A0AA36B8S8-F1
#
_entry.id   AF-A0AA36B8S8-F1
#
_cell.length_a   1.000
_cell.length_b   1.000
_cell.length_c   1.000
_cell.angle_alpha   90.00
_cell.angle_beta   90.00
_cell.angle_gamma   90.00
#
_symmetry.space_group_name_H-M   'P 1'
#
loop_
_entity.id
_entity.type
_entity.pdbx_description
1 polymer ?
#
loop_
_entity_poly.entity_id
_entity_poly.type
_entity_poly.pdbx_seq_one_letter_code
_entity_poly.pdbx_strand_id
1 'polypeptide(L)'
;MFRQLLPPTRPHVFIPKMSGICKECGCSCNTCFNNNSLDLHQQIEELQSSLIRNNQHIHHKEEEHLLSKQASEYEVFKLKDDISRLRDRYDRLLESHKRLQKQNHNLEDKLLKVVNKFEAEKTKIQKEHAAVTSKLVNTQVTISELEEENDRYRKDCNLAVQLLQCKPSSFIAHKLNSLPPDLQERVKCHMTQEELINMEEPPMTKETKLIRIPMQTFPPTAMVYSINNSNEDQLNDKQNSNTETVPMTLIAQVLSHPEPTRKPRRTYICFQCRRNVVLIDREVQISLNKDCTISNIKVHKSK
;
A
#
# COMPACT_ATOMS: atom_id res chain seq x y z
N MET A 1 40.23 26.78 59.10
CA MET A 1 41.65 27.03 59.44
C MET A 1 41.90 28.53 59.39
N PHE A 2 41.86 29.17 60.56
CA PHE A 2 42.10 30.60 60.74
C PHE A 2 43.57 30.92 60.46
N ARG A 3 43.87 31.69 59.41
CA ARG A 3 45.19 32.33 59.26
C ARG A 3 45.14 33.66 60.00
N GLN A 4 45.75 33.71 61.18
CA GLN A 4 46.04 34.92 61.91
C GLN A 4 46.88 35.87 61.04
N LEU A 5 46.36 37.07 60.82
CA LEU A 5 47.11 38.20 60.28
C LEU A 5 48.05 38.71 61.39
N LEU A 6 49.36 38.51 61.21
CA LEU A 6 50.38 39.19 62.02
C LEU A 6 50.39 40.69 61.66
N PRO A 7 50.53 41.60 62.64
CA PRO A 7 50.59 43.03 62.37
C PRO A 7 51.90 43.38 61.65
N PRO A 8 51.93 44.45 60.82
CA PRO A 8 53.16 44.86 60.16
C PRO A 8 54.14 45.41 61.22
N THR A 9 55.24 44.69 61.42
CA THR A 9 56.39 45.17 62.20
C THR A 9 56.96 46.40 61.50
N ARG A 10 56.80 47.58 62.12
CA ARG A 10 57.48 48.83 61.72
C ARG A 10 59.00 48.57 61.71
N PRO A 11 59.71 48.72 60.57
CA PRO A 11 61.16 48.75 60.63
C PRO A 11 61.58 50.04 61.34
N HIS A 12 62.26 49.90 62.48
CA HIS A 12 63.00 50.99 63.10
C HIS A 12 64.08 51.44 62.11
N VAL A 13 63.87 52.59 61.47
CA VAL A 13 64.89 53.23 60.64
C VAL A 13 65.94 53.80 61.60
N PHE A 14 66.99 53.03 61.86
CA PHE A 14 68.21 53.53 62.46
C PHE A 14 68.95 54.34 61.38
N ILE A 15 68.93 55.67 61.48
CA ILE A 15 69.74 56.53 60.61
C ILE A 15 71.15 56.56 61.20
N PRO A 16 72.15 55.87 60.61
CA PRO A 16 73.52 56.04 61.07
C PRO A 16 73.99 57.41 60.56
N LYS A 17 74.37 58.31 61.48
CA LYS A 17 75.17 59.49 61.12
C LYS A 17 76.56 59.00 60.68
N MET A 18 76.69 58.67 59.41
CA MET A 18 77.98 58.42 58.77
C MET A 18 78.53 59.75 58.26
N SER A 19 79.46 60.34 59.01
CA SER A 19 80.27 61.48 58.57
C SER A 19 81.32 61.01 57.55
N GLY A 20 80.88 60.79 56.31
CA GLY A 20 81.76 60.52 55.17
C GLY A 20 82.07 61.81 54.43
N ILE A 21 83.36 62.15 54.33
CA ILE A 21 83.85 63.29 53.55
C ILE A 21 83.73 62.95 52.06
N CYS A 22 83.23 63.89 51.25
CA CYS A 22 83.04 63.72 49.80
C CYS A 22 84.39 63.52 49.09
N LYS A 23 84.55 62.47 48.27
CA LYS A 23 85.81 62.14 47.59
C LYS A 23 86.15 63.01 46.37
N GLU A 24 85.23 63.83 45.87
CA GLU A 24 85.50 64.76 44.77
C GLU A 24 85.81 66.20 45.22
N CYS A 25 85.39 66.62 46.42
CA CYS A 25 85.60 68.00 46.90
C CYS A 25 86.14 68.15 48.34
N GLY A 26 86.28 67.05 49.10
CA GLY A 26 86.91 67.08 50.43
C GLY A 26 86.15 67.84 51.53
N CYS A 27 84.93 68.34 51.27
CA CYS A 27 84.15 69.10 52.24
C CYS A 27 83.17 68.23 53.04
N SER A 28 82.92 68.59 54.31
CA SER A 28 81.79 68.12 55.12
C SER A 28 80.62 69.12 55.03
N CYS A 29 80.05 69.27 53.83
CA CYS A 29 78.89 70.14 53.61
C CYS A 29 77.59 69.33 53.44
N ASN A 30 76.51 69.80 54.09
CA ASN A 30 75.17 69.21 53.96
C ASN A 30 74.65 69.16 52.51
N THR A 31 75.18 70.00 51.63
CA THR A 31 74.76 70.14 50.23
C THR A 31 75.16 68.95 49.36
N CYS A 32 76.35 68.38 49.55
CA CYS A 32 76.79 67.17 48.82
C CYS A 32 76.08 65.90 49.32
N PHE A 33 75.65 65.86 50.57
CA PHE A 33 74.85 64.76 51.13
C PHE A 33 73.37 64.87 50.72
N ASN A 34 72.83 66.09 50.62
CA ASN A 34 71.46 66.34 50.17
C ASN A 34 71.23 66.11 48.68
N ASN A 35 72.21 66.35 47.81
CA ASN A 35 72.03 66.11 46.36
C ASN A 35 71.82 64.62 46.06
N ASN A 36 72.58 63.72 46.69
CA ASN A 36 72.34 62.27 46.60
C ASN A 36 71.01 61.87 47.25
N SER A 37 70.61 62.52 48.34
CA SER A 37 69.30 62.30 48.96
C SER A 37 68.17 62.71 48.02
N LEU A 38 68.27 63.86 47.34
CA LEU A 38 67.24 64.37 46.45
C LEU A 38 67.07 63.48 45.21
N ASP A 39 68.18 63.02 44.62
CA ASP A 39 68.19 62.06 43.50
C ASP A 39 67.58 60.71 43.90
N LEU A 40 67.91 60.19 45.10
CA LEU A 40 67.26 59.00 45.65
C LEU A 40 65.75 59.19 45.86
N HIS A 41 65.31 60.36 46.34
CA HIS A 41 63.87 60.64 46.51
C HIS A 41 63.15 60.72 45.18
N GLN A 42 63.76 61.34 44.17
CA GLN A 42 63.23 61.38 42.81
C GLN A 42 63.14 59.97 42.21
N GLN A 43 64.17 59.15 42.36
CA GLN A 43 64.15 57.75 41.91
C GLN A 43 63.09 56.92 42.65
N ILE A 44 62.88 57.16 43.95
CA ILE A 44 61.81 56.51 44.72
C ILE A 44 60.44 56.93 44.17
N GLU A 45 60.22 58.22 43.87
CA GLU A 45 58.96 58.71 43.32
C GLU A 45 58.69 58.17 41.90
N GLU A 46 59.72 58.08 41.07
CA GLU A 46 59.65 57.46 39.74
C GLU A 46 59.32 55.97 39.82
N LEU A 47 59.97 55.24 40.74
CA LEU A 47 59.68 53.83 41.00
C LEU A 47 58.27 53.63 41.56
N GLN A 48 57.83 54.49 42.48
CA GLN A 48 56.47 54.46 43.02
C GLN A 48 55.43 54.72 41.92
N SER A 49 55.66 55.72 41.07
CA SER A 49 54.80 56.03 39.92
C SER A 49 54.79 54.88 38.90
N SER A 50 55.94 54.25 38.66
CA SER A 50 56.07 53.08 37.80
C SER A 50 55.32 51.87 38.36
N LEU A 51 55.42 51.63 39.67
CA LEU A 51 54.67 50.57 40.36
C LEU A 51 53.16 50.79 40.27
N ILE A 52 52.68 52.02 40.46
CA ILE A 52 51.25 52.34 40.31
C ILE A 52 50.78 52.06 38.88
N ARG A 53 51.52 52.53 37.86
CA ARG A 53 51.20 52.27 36.44
C ARG A 53 51.18 50.78 36.13
N ASN A 54 52.17 50.03 36.62
CA ASN A 54 52.24 48.59 36.42
C ASN A 54 51.09 47.86 37.13
N ASN A 55 50.75 48.23 38.37
CA ASN A 55 49.61 47.65 39.09
C ASN A 55 48.27 47.91 38.39
N GLN A 56 48.06 49.13 37.86
CA GLN A 56 46.87 49.47 37.07
C GLN A 56 46.80 48.65 35.78
N HIS A 57 47.93 48.49 35.08
CA HIS A 57 48.00 47.67 33.88
C HIS A 57 47.75 46.17 34.18
N ILE A 58 48.30 45.65 35.29
CA ILE A 58 48.04 44.28 35.75
C ILE A 58 46.54 44.10 36.02
N HIS A 59 45.92 45.00 36.77
CA HIS A 59 44.47 44.93 37.06
C HIS A 59 43.64 44.94 35.77
N HIS A 60 43.97 45.82 34.82
CA HIS A 60 43.27 45.85 33.53
C HIS A 60 43.42 44.52 32.76
N LYS A 61 44.63 43.93 32.75
CA LYS A 61 44.85 42.62 32.13
C LYS A 61 44.12 41.48 32.85
N GLU A 62 44.02 41.54 34.17
CA GLU A 62 43.25 40.58 34.96
C GLU A 62 41.75 40.67 34.66
N GLU A 63 41.21 41.88 34.53
CA GLU A 63 39.82 42.13 34.15
C GLU A 63 39.52 41.62 32.73
N GLU A 64 40.34 41.96 31.74
CA GLU A 64 40.23 41.47 30.36
C GLU A 64 40.30 39.93 30.31
N HIS A 65 41.21 39.33 31.09
CA HIS A 65 41.33 37.88 31.17
C HIS A 65 40.08 37.24 31.80
N LEU A 66 39.51 37.85 32.85
CA LEU A 66 38.28 37.37 33.48
C LEU A 66 37.09 37.42 32.50
N LEU A 67 36.95 38.52 31.76
CA LEU A 67 35.90 38.67 30.74
C LEU A 67 36.07 37.65 29.61
N SER A 68 37.29 37.48 29.11
CA SER A 68 37.61 36.48 28.08
C SER A 68 37.31 35.06 28.55
N LYS A 69 37.68 34.73 29.80
CA LYS A 69 37.37 33.44 30.42
C LYS A 69 35.86 33.22 30.52
N GLN A 70 35.10 34.21 31.00
CA GLN A 70 33.64 34.10 31.13
C GLN A 70 32.96 33.90 29.77
N ALA A 71 33.41 34.61 28.73
CA ALA A 71 32.91 34.45 27.38
C ALA A 71 33.16 33.01 26.86
N SER A 72 34.38 32.50 27.04
CA SER A 72 34.72 31.13 26.66
C SER A 72 33.92 30.07 27.43
N GLU A 73 33.75 30.24 28.75
CA GLU A 73 32.94 29.34 29.58
C GLU A 73 31.48 29.32 29.13
N TYR A 74 30.91 30.47 28.79
CA TYR A 74 29.56 30.58 28.24
C TYR A 74 29.43 29.89 26.88
N GLU A 75 30.39 30.07 25.98
CA GLU A 75 30.41 29.36 24.69
C GLU A 75 30.48 27.84 24.88
N VAL A 76 31.35 27.36 25.78
CA VAL A 76 31.44 25.93 26.10
C VAL A 76 30.13 25.42 26.68
N PHE A 77 29.49 26.16 27.57
CA PHE A 77 28.19 25.81 28.12
C PHE A 77 27.12 25.71 27.02
N LYS A 78 27.04 26.72 26.15
CA LYS A 78 26.09 26.76 25.03
C LYS A 78 26.29 25.59 24.07
N LEU A 79 27.54 25.32 23.67
CA LEU A 79 27.85 24.20 22.77
C LEU A 79 27.52 22.84 23.41
N LYS A 80 27.74 22.67 24.71
CA LYS A 80 27.34 21.46 25.43
C LYS A 80 25.82 21.26 25.44
N ASP A 81 25.07 22.34 25.67
CA ASP A 81 23.60 22.31 25.61
C ASP A 81 23.11 21.97 24.19
N ASP A 82 23.67 22.58 23.16
CA ASP A 82 23.35 22.29 21.75
C ASP A 82 23.64 20.82 21.40
N ILE A 83 24.78 20.28 21.83
CA ILE A 83 25.10 18.85 21.66
C ILE A 83 24.08 17.96 22.37
N SER A 84 23.66 18.31 23.59
CA SER A 84 22.64 17.56 24.33
C SER A 84 21.31 17.54 23.58
N ARG A 85 20.86 18.70 23.07
CA ARG A 85 19.62 18.81 22.28
C ARG A 85 19.69 18.00 20.98
N LEU A 86 20.85 17.98 20.32
CA LEU A 86 21.03 17.20 19.09
C LEU A 86 21.01 15.69 19.37
N ARG A 87 21.60 15.25 20.49
CA ARG A 87 21.52 13.84 20.92
C ARG A 87 20.08 13.42 21.19
N ASP A 88 19.32 14.21 21.94
CA ASP A 88 17.90 13.90 22.20
C ASP A 88 17.07 13.80 20.91
N ARG A 89 17.33 14.69 19.94
CA ARG A 89 16.68 14.63 18.62
C ARG A 89 17.07 13.38 17.85
N TYR A 90 18.36 13.03 17.87
CA TYR A 90 18.86 11.83 17.23
C TYR A 90 18.25 10.57 17.84
N ASP A 91 18.18 10.48 19.17
CA ASP A 91 17.61 9.32 19.86
C ASP A 91 16.12 9.15 19.57
N ARG A 92 15.35 10.24 19.56
CA ARG A 92 13.93 10.22 19.14
C ARG A 92 13.77 9.77 17.69
N LEU A 93 14.62 10.24 16.80
CA LEU A 93 14.59 9.87 15.38
C LEU A 93 14.95 8.39 15.20
N LEU A 94 15.99 7.91 15.89
CA LEU A 94 16.41 6.51 15.87
C LEU A 94 15.31 5.58 16.39
N GLU A 95 14.64 5.97 17.47
CA GLU A 95 13.52 5.22 18.03
C GLU A 95 12.31 5.19 17.05
N SER A 96 12.01 6.32 16.42
CA SER A 96 11.00 6.38 15.35
C SER A 96 11.34 5.45 14.18
N HIS A 97 12.60 5.47 13.74
CA HIS A 97 13.09 4.59 12.68
C HIS A 97 12.97 3.10 13.05
N LYS A 98 13.35 2.72 14.27
CA LYS A 98 13.20 1.34 14.77
C LYS A 98 11.73 0.90 14.78
N ARG A 99 10.81 1.77 15.17
CA ARG A 99 9.36 1.48 15.14
C ARG A 99 8.86 1.27 13.71
N LEU A 100 9.25 2.15 12.79
CA LEU A 100 8.91 2.01 11.37
C LEU A 100 9.49 0.74 10.77
N GLN A 101 10.74 0.40 11.07
CA GLN A 101 11.38 -0.84 10.64
C GLN A 101 10.60 -2.07 11.12
N LYS A 102 10.17 -2.08 12.39
CA LYS A 102 9.33 -3.17 12.93
C LYS A 102 7.97 -3.23 12.23
N GLN A 103 7.35 -2.08 11.96
CA GLN A 103 6.08 -2.04 11.21
C GLN A 103 6.26 -2.56 9.79
N ASN A 104 7.35 -2.19 9.10
CA ASN A 104 7.63 -2.65 7.75
C ASN A 104 7.86 -4.16 7.71
N HIS A 105 8.69 -4.70 8.61
CA HIS A 105 8.88 -6.14 8.73
C HIS A 105 7.56 -6.91 8.94
N ASN A 106 6.68 -6.40 9.80
CA ASN A 106 5.35 -7.00 10.01
C ASN A 106 4.47 -6.93 8.75
N LEU A 107 4.62 -5.91 7.91
CA LEU A 107 3.87 -5.78 6.65
C LEU A 107 4.43 -6.73 5.59
N GLU A 108 5.75 -6.85 5.49
CA GLU A 108 6.43 -7.84 4.63
C GLU A 108 5.99 -9.26 4.98
N ASP A 109 5.95 -9.62 6.27
CA ASP A 109 5.47 -10.93 6.73
C ASP A 109 4.00 -11.18 6.37
N LYS A 110 3.14 -10.15 6.50
CA LYS A 110 1.73 -10.25 6.10
C LYS A 110 1.59 -10.43 4.60
N LEU A 111 2.36 -9.68 3.82
CA LEU A 111 2.38 -9.81 2.36
C LEU A 111 2.81 -11.22 1.96
N LEU A 112 3.88 -11.74 2.56
CA LEU A 112 4.37 -13.09 2.30
C LEU A 112 3.31 -14.16 2.60
N LYS A 113 2.61 -14.04 3.73
CA LYS A 113 1.51 -14.95 4.09
C LYS A 113 0.36 -14.90 3.08
N VAL A 114 -0.01 -13.71 2.62
CA VAL A 114 -1.08 -13.52 1.64
C VAL A 114 -0.67 -14.12 0.29
N VAL A 115 0.56 -13.86 -0.18
CA VAL A 115 1.10 -14.44 -1.42
C VAL A 115 1.09 -15.96 -1.34
N ASN A 116 1.63 -16.55 -0.27
CA ASN A 116 1.64 -18.00 -0.10
C ASN A 116 0.23 -18.62 -0.12
N LYS A 117 -0.75 -17.94 0.49
CA LYS A 117 -2.15 -18.38 0.46
C LYS A 117 -2.72 -18.35 -0.96
N PHE A 118 -2.50 -17.25 -1.69
CA PHE A 118 -2.96 -17.14 -3.07
C PHE A 118 -2.27 -18.13 -4.01
N GLU A 119 -0.98 -18.42 -3.82
CA GLU A 119 -0.29 -19.45 -4.58
C GLU A 119 -0.86 -20.84 -4.30
N ALA A 120 -1.13 -21.16 -3.02
CA ALA A 120 -1.78 -22.42 -2.65
C ALA A 120 -3.19 -22.55 -3.27
N GLU A 121 -4.00 -21.49 -3.20
CA GLU A 121 -5.33 -21.46 -3.83
C GLU A 121 -5.26 -21.58 -5.35
N LYS A 122 -4.34 -20.85 -6.00
CA LYS A 122 -4.09 -20.94 -7.44
C LYS A 122 -3.74 -22.37 -7.84
N THR A 123 -2.80 -23.01 -7.14
CA THR A 123 -2.41 -24.39 -7.45
C THR A 123 -3.55 -25.38 -7.22
N LYS A 124 -4.39 -25.18 -6.19
CA LYS A 124 -5.58 -25.98 -5.95
C LYS A 124 -6.60 -25.83 -7.08
N ILE A 125 -6.96 -24.60 -7.44
CA ILE A 125 -7.91 -24.32 -8.52
C ILE A 125 -7.38 -24.86 -9.85
N GLN A 126 -6.09 -24.72 -10.12
CA GLN A 126 -5.48 -25.25 -11.34
C GLN A 126 -5.57 -26.78 -11.43
N LYS A 127 -5.42 -27.49 -10.30
CA LYS A 127 -5.63 -28.95 -10.24
C LYS A 127 -7.09 -29.33 -10.46
N GLU A 128 -8.02 -28.60 -9.83
CA GLU A 128 -9.47 -28.82 -9.99
C GLU A 128 -9.91 -28.57 -11.44
N HIS A 129 -9.44 -27.48 -12.04
CA HIS A 129 -9.68 -27.17 -13.44
C HIS A 129 -9.19 -28.31 -14.35
N ALA A 130 -7.95 -28.76 -14.19
CA ALA A 130 -7.42 -29.89 -14.98
C ALA A 130 -8.23 -31.18 -14.79
N ALA A 131 -8.67 -31.48 -13.56
CA ALA A 131 -9.49 -32.65 -13.27
C ALA A 131 -10.87 -32.58 -13.95
N VAL A 132 -11.53 -31.41 -13.92
CA VAL A 132 -12.82 -31.20 -14.59
C VAL A 132 -12.66 -31.25 -16.10
N THR A 133 -11.62 -30.62 -16.66
CA THR A 133 -11.31 -30.70 -18.10
C THR A 133 -11.11 -32.15 -18.54
N SER A 134 -10.35 -32.95 -17.79
CA SER A 134 -10.15 -34.36 -18.10
C SER A 134 -11.47 -35.15 -18.07
N LYS A 135 -12.33 -34.92 -17.07
CA LYS A 135 -13.65 -35.55 -17.01
C LYS A 135 -14.53 -35.16 -18.20
N LEU A 136 -14.54 -33.88 -18.57
CA LEU A 136 -15.30 -33.38 -19.73
C LEU A 136 -14.86 -34.08 -21.02
N VAL A 137 -13.55 -34.16 -21.25
CA VAL A 137 -13.00 -34.86 -22.43
C VAL A 137 -13.40 -36.34 -22.41
N ASN A 138 -13.27 -37.03 -21.27
CA ASN A 138 -13.66 -38.43 -21.16
C ASN A 138 -15.15 -38.64 -21.45
N THR A 139 -16.03 -37.80 -20.89
CA THR A 139 -17.47 -37.89 -21.18
C THR A 139 -17.79 -37.64 -22.63
N GLN A 140 -17.07 -36.73 -23.29
CA GLN A 140 -17.27 -36.44 -24.70
C GLN A 140 -16.83 -37.61 -25.59
N VAL A 141 -15.73 -38.27 -25.23
CA VAL A 141 -15.31 -39.52 -25.90
C VAL A 141 -16.39 -40.59 -25.76
N THR A 142 -16.91 -40.82 -24.55
CA THR A 142 -17.98 -41.80 -24.32
C THR A 142 -19.27 -41.46 -25.09
N ILE A 143 -19.64 -40.19 -25.20
CA ILE A 143 -20.78 -39.78 -26.02
C ILE A 143 -20.55 -40.15 -27.49
N SER A 144 -19.39 -39.82 -28.04
CA SER A 144 -19.06 -40.16 -29.44
C SER A 144 -19.06 -41.68 -29.69
N GLU A 145 -18.58 -42.48 -28.74
CA GLU A 145 -18.64 -43.95 -28.82
C GLU A 145 -20.10 -44.46 -28.84
N LEU A 146 -20.96 -43.92 -27.97
CA LEU A 146 -22.38 -44.28 -27.91
C LEU A 146 -23.15 -43.82 -29.15
N GLU A 147 -22.82 -42.66 -29.71
CA GLU A 147 -23.39 -42.18 -30.97
C GLU A 147 -23.02 -43.11 -32.12
N GLU A 148 -21.76 -43.54 -32.20
CA GLU A 148 -21.31 -44.51 -33.20
C GLU A 148 -22.01 -45.86 -33.04
N GLU A 149 -22.17 -46.36 -31.81
CA GLU A 149 -22.97 -47.56 -31.52
C GLU A 149 -24.43 -47.42 -31.93
N ASN A 150 -25.07 -46.29 -31.61
CA ASN A 150 -26.46 -46.03 -31.97
C ASN A 150 -26.65 -46.05 -33.50
N ASP A 151 -25.72 -45.44 -34.24
CA ASP A 151 -25.74 -45.44 -35.70
C ASP A 151 -25.50 -46.84 -36.28
N ARG A 152 -24.67 -47.67 -35.64
CA ARG A 152 -24.54 -49.09 -36.00
C ARG A 152 -25.85 -49.85 -35.77
N TYR A 153 -26.47 -49.71 -34.61
CA TYR A 153 -27.76 -50.35 -34.31
C TYR A 153 -28.87 -49.91 -35.28
N ARG A 154 -28.92 -48.62 -35.63
CA ARG A 154 -29.86 -48.11 -36.65
C ARG A 154 -29.65 -48.78 -38.00
N LYS A 155 -28.40 -48.95 -38.45
CA LYS A 155 -28.07 -49.64 -39.71
C LYS A 155 -28.50 -51.10 -39.67
N ASP A 156 -28.23 -51.81 -38.57
CA ASP A 156 -28.61 -53.22 -38.40
C ASP A 156 -30.14 -53.39 -38.37
N CYS A 157 -30.86 -52.52 -37.66
CA CYS A 157 -32.33 -52.50 -37.67
C CYS A 157 -32.88 -52.26 -39.09
N ASN A 158 -32.33 -51.28 -39.81
CA ASN A 158 -32.74 -51.00 -41.18
C ASN A 158 -32.48 -52.20 -42.12
N LEU A 159 -31.34 -52.88 -41.96
CA LEU A 159 -31.04 -54.09 -42.72
C LEU A 159 -32.04 -55.21 -42.40
N ALA A 160 -32.36 -55.43 -41.13
CA ALA A 160 -33.35 -56.43 -40.73
C ALA A 160 -34.73 -56.14 -41.33
N VAL A 161 -35.16 -54.87 -41.34
CA VAL A 161 -36.40 -54.44 -42.02
C VAL A 161 -36.36 -54.76 -43.51
N GLN A 162 -35.26 -54.45 -44.21
CA GLN A 162 -35.11 -54.76 -45.64
C GLN A 162 -35.20 -56.25 -45.91
N LEU A 163 -34.53 -57.08 -45.11
CA LEU A 163 -34.55 -58.54 -45.24
C LEU A 163 -35.96 -59.13 -45.01
N LEU A 164 -36.71 -58.60 -44.05
CA LEU A 164 -38.11 -58.98 -43.82
C LEU A 164 -39.00 -58.62 -45.02
N GLN A 165 -38.74 -57.48 -45.67
CA GLN A 165 -39.49 -57.02 -46.84
C GLN A 165 -39.17 -57.78 -48.13
N CYS A 166 -38.03 -58.49 -48.23
CA CYS A 166 -37.70 -59.32 -49.39
C CYS A 166 -38.66 -60.52 -49.61
N LYS A 167 -39.56 -60.85 -48.66
CA LYS A 167 -40.64 -61.85 -48.80
C LYS A 167 -42.01 -61.26 -48.40
N PRO A 168 -42.61 -60.40 -49.24
CA PRO A 168 -43.83 -59.68 -48.88
C PRO A 168 -45.04 -60.59 -48.64
N SER A 169 -45.07 -61.79 -49.22
CA SER A 169 -46.15 -62.78 -49.01
C SER A 169 -46.14 -63.44 -47.63
N SER A 170 -45.05 -63.31 -46.85
CA SER A 170 -44.92 -63.87 -45.50
C SER A 170 -44.85 -62.80 -44.41
N PHE A 171 -44.91 -61.51 -44.78
CA PHE A 171 -44.84 -60.41 -43.84
C PHE A 171 -46.22 -60.12 -43.25
N ILE A 172 -46.41 -60.40 -41.97
CA ILE A 172 -47.65 -60.09 -41.24
C ILE A 172 -47.48 -58.71 -40.61
N ALA A 173 -48.14 -57.69 -41.18
CA ALA A 173 -48.20 -56.37 -40.57
C ALA A 173 -49.02 -56.44 -39.27
N HIS A 174 -48.38 -56.19 -38.12
CA HIS A 174 -49.07 -56.12 -36.84
C HIS A 174 -49.83 -54.80 -36.71
N LYS A 175 -51.10 -54.87 -36.32
CA LYS A 175 -51.92 -53.69 -36.03
C LYS A 175 -51.40 -53.01 -34.75
N LEU A 176 -51.47 -51.68 -34.68
CA LEU A 176 -51.02 -50.90 -33.52
C LEU A 176 -51.64 -51.39 -32.18
N ASN A 177 -52.88 -51.90 -32.25
CA ASN A 177 -53.64 -52.42 -31.11
C ASN A 177 -53.18 -53.82 -30.63
N SER A 178 -52.25 -54.49 -31.34
CA SER A 178 -51.71 -55.79 -30.91
C SER A 178 -50.44 -55.66 -30.07
N LEU A 179 -49.93 -54.44 -29.86
CA LEU A 179 -48.76 -54.18 -29.02
C LEU A 179 -49.18 -53.91 -27.56
N PRO A 180 -48.33 -54.21 -26.57
CA PRO A 180 -48.49 -53.74 -25.19
C PRO A 180 -48.65 -52.21 -25.12
N PRO A 181 -49.42 -51.69 -24.15
CA PRO A 181 -49.77 -50.26 -24.07
C PRO A 181 -48.54 -49.34 -24.02
N ASP A 182 -47.50 -49.71 -23.27
CA ASP A 182 -46.25 -48.94 -23.16
C ASP A 182 -45.50 -48.80 -24.50
N LEU A 183 -45.60 -49.82 -25.36
CA LEU A 183 -45.01 -49.82 -26.70
C LEU A 183 -45.91 -49.09 -27.69
N GLN A 184 -47.23 -49.15 -27.51
CA GLN A 184 -48.18 -48.41 -28.32
C GLN A 184 -47.91 -46.90 -28.21
N GLU A 185 -47.78 -46.37 -26.98
CA GLU A 185 -47.50 -44.96 -26.75
C GLU A 185 -46.17 -44.51 -27.36
N ARG A 186 -45.10 -45.29 -27.17
CA ARG A 186 -43.78 -45.02 -27.77
C ARG A 186 -43.82 -45.00 -29.29
N VAL A 187 -44.51 -45.94 -29.92
CA VAL A 187 -44.67 -45.98 -31.38
C VAL A 187 -45.50 -44.79 -31.86
N LYS A 188 -46.57 -44.43 -31.13
CA LYS A 188 -47.38 -43.24 -31.44
C LYS A 188 -46.56 -41.94 -31.40
N CYS A 189 -45.62 -41.80 -30.47
CA CYS A 189 -44.71 -40.64 -30.40
C CYS A 189 -43.74 -40.52 -31.59
N HIS A 190 -43.52 -41.61 -32.34
CA HIS A 190 -42.63 -41.64 -33.50
C HIS A 190 -43.36 -41.72 -34.84
N MET A 191 -44.70 -41.75 -34.82
CA MET A 191 -45.54 -41.73 -36.02
C MET A 191 -46.01 -40.30 -36.34
N THR A 192 -46.17 -40.01 -37.62
CA THR A 192 -46.82 -38.77 -38.06
C THR A 192 -48.34 -38.84 -37.80
N GLN A 193 -48.98 -37.67 -37.67
CA GLN A 193 -50.42 -37.59 -37.44
C GLN A 193 -51.23 -38.30 -38.54
N GLU A 194 -50.73 -38.32 -39.77
CA GLU A 194 -51.34 -39.01 -40.92
C GLU A 194 -51.21 -40.55 -40.82
N GLU A 195 -50.10 -41.07 -40.33
CA GLU A 195 -49.88 -42.52 -40.12
C GLU A 195 -50.73 -43.08 -38.97
N LEU A 196 -50.94 -42.28 -37.92
CA LEU A 196 -51.82 -42.60 -36.80
C LEU A 196 -53.27 -42.75 -37.26
N ILE A 197 -53.75 -41.82 -38.09
CA ILE A 197 -55.11 -41.83 -38.65
C ILE A 197 -55.34 -43.02 -39.59
N ASN A 198 -54.32 -43.43 -40.35
CA ASN A 198 -54.41 -44.58 -41.25
C ASN A 198 -54.44 -45.94 -40.53
N MET A 199 -53.98 -46.01 -39.28
CA MET A 199 -53.90 -47.24 -38.47
C MET A 199 -55.01 -47.38 -37.43
N GLU A 200 -55.69 -46.29 -37.07
CA GLU A 200 -56.90 -46.31 -36.23
C GLU A 200 -58.14 -46.47 -37.14
N GLU A 201 -58.79 -47.65 -37.07
CA GLU A 201 -60.18 -47.77 -37.53
C GLU A 201 -61.05 -46.70 -36.85
N PRO A 202 -62.04 -46.12 -37.55
CA PRO A 202 -62.79 -44.97 -37.05
C PRO A 202 -63.53 -45.34 -35.76
N PRO A 203 -63.25 -44.71 -34.60
CA PRO A 203 -63.99 -44.99 -33.40
C PRO A 203 -65.31 -44.23 -33.43
N MET A 204 -66.37 -44.99 -33.15
CA MET A 204 -67.73 -44.51 -32.92
C MET A 204 -67.75 -43.29 -31.98
N THR A 205 -68.41 -42.24 -32.49
CA THR A 205 -69.02 -41.10 -31.79
C THR A 205 -68.98 -41.14 -30.26
N LYS A 206 -68.10 -40.34 -29.64
CA LYS A 206 -68.29 -39.86 -28.26
C LYS A 206 -68.66 -38.39 -28.32
N GLU A 207 -69.91 -38.08 -28.00
CA GLU A 207 -70.44 -36.71 -27.93
C GLU A 207 -69.72 -35.90 -26.84
N THR A 208 -68.99 -34.86 -27.21
CA THR A 208 -68.51 -33.84 -26.28
C THR A 208 -69.66 -32.88 -25.98
N LYS A 209 -70.08 -32.81 -24.72
CA LYS A 209 -71.12 -31.85 -24.27
C LYS A 209 -70.51 -30.44 -24.22
N LEU A 210 -70.94 -29.59 -25.15
CA LEU A 210 -70.54 -28.18 -25.22
C LEU A 210 -71.45 -27.33 -24.33
N ILE A 211 -70.85 -26.60 -23.37
CA ILE A 211 -71.58 -25.63 -22.53
C ILE A 211 -71.40 -24.25 -23.16
N ARG A 212 -72.52 -23.55 -23.43
CA ARG A 212 -72.53 -22.16 -23.91
C ARG A 212 -73.03 -21.25 -22.79
N ILE A 213 -72.26 -20.22 -22.45
CA ILE A 213 -72.65 -19.21 -21.47
C ILE A 213 -72.85 -17.88 -22.20
N PRO A 214 -74.02 -17.24 -22.11
CA PRO A 214 -74.26 -15.93 -22.72
C PRO A 214 -73.53 -14.84 -21.93
N MET A 215 -72.75 -14.01 -22.61
CA MET A 215 -72.09 -12.84 -22.02
C MET A 215 -72.82 -11.56 -22.42
N GLN A 216 -73.02 -10.64 -21.46
CA GLN A 216 -73.62 -9.33 -21.69
C GLN A 216 -72.59 -8.34 -22.24
N THR A 217 -72.07 -8.59 -23.44
CA THR A 217 -71.18 -7.66 -24.16
C THR A 217 -71.69 -7.45 -25.58
N PHE A 218 -71.54 -6.23 -26.14
CA PHE A 218 -71.98 -5.89 -27.49
C PHE A 218 -70.78 -5.74 -28.44
N PRO A 219 -70.72 -6.45 -29.58
CA PRO A 219 -71.66 -7.47 -30.03
C PRO A 219 -71.50 -8.80 -29.23
N PRO A 220 -72.56 -9.62 -29.12
CA PRO A 220 -72.51 -10.84 -28.33
C PRO A 220 -71.72 -11.94 -29.06
N THR A 221 -70.50 -12.20 -28.61
CA THR A 221 -69.70 -13.35 -29.07
C THR A 221 -69.76 -14.46 -28.03
N ALA A 222 -70.22 -15.65 -28.44
CA ALA A 222 -70.30 -16.82 -27.55
C ALA A 222 -68.91 -17.49 -27.42
N MET A 223 -68.48 -17.76 -26.19
CA MET A 223 -67.37 -18.68 -25.93
C MET A 223 -67.91 -20.10 -25.77
N VAL A 224 -67.22 -21.06 -26.37
CA VAL A 224 -67.56 -22.49 -26.29
C VAL A 224 -66.33 -23.24 -25.76
N TYR A 225 -66.49 -23.93 -24.64
CA TYR A 225 -65.46 -24.79 -24.07
C TYR A 225 -65.86 -26.25 -24.25
N SER A 226 -64.97 -27.08 -24.82
CA SER A 226 -65.09 -28.54 -24.81
C SER A 226 -64.28 -29.09 -23.64
N ILE A 227 -64.95 -29.68 -22.66
CA ILE A 227 -64.29 -30.31 -21.52
C ILE A 227 -64.03 -31.77 -21.88
N ASN A 228 -62.79 -32.09 -22.27
CA ASN A 228 -62.30 -33.47 -22.27
C ASN A 228 -61.70 -33.75 -20.89
N ASN A 229 -62.37 -34.61 -20.11
CA ASN A 229 -61.81 -35.15 -18.88
C ASN A 229 -60.76 -36.22 -19.22
N SER A 230 -59.54 -35.77 -19.50
CA SER A 230 -58.33 -36.61 -19.59
C SER A 230 -57.12 -35.80 -19.13
N ASN A 231 -56.66 -36.10 -17.90
CA ASN A 231 -55.32 -36.12 -17.30
C ASN A 231 -54.22 -35.08 -17.64
N GLU A 232 -53.37 -34.85 -16.63
CA GLU A 232 -51.92 -34.54 -16.65
C GLU A 232 -51.33 -33.73 -17.82
N ASP A 233 -50.61 -32.63 -17.54
CA ASP A 233 -49.15 -32.65 -17.68
C ASP A 233 -48.42 -31.35 -17.32
N GLN A 234 -47.13 -31.56 -17.03
CA GLN A 234 -46.04 -30.64 -16.74
C GLN A 234 -45.81 -29.59 -17.85
N LEU A 235 -45.15 -28.48 -17.50
CA LEU A 235 -44.27 -27.77 -18.42
C LEU A 235 -43.13 -27.09 -17.65
N ASN A 236 -42.04 -27.83 -17.59
CA ASN A 236 -40.70 -27.36 -17.33
C ASN A 236 -40.13 -26.88 -18.67
N ASP A 237 -39.80 -25.59 -18.81
CA ASP A 237 -38.76 -25.14 -19.72
C ASP A 237 -38.51 -23.63 -19.61
N LYS A 238 -37.26 -23.25 -19.30
CA LYS A 238 -36.54 -22.16 -19.98
C LYS A 238 -35.08 -22.07 -19.52
N GLN A 239 -34.25 -22.75 -20.32
CA GLN A 239 -33.09 -22.19 -21.04
C GLN A 239 -32.05 -21.36 -20.27
N ASN A 240 -30.84 -21.94 -20.23
CA ASN A 240 -29.55 -21.26 -20.23
C ASN A 240 -29.52 -20.07 -21.21
N SER A 241 -29.22 -18.89 -20.69
CA SER A 241 -28.43 -17.88 -21.43
C SER A 241 -27.27 -17.44 -20.54
N ASN A 242 -26.06 -17.90 -20.91
CA ASN A 242 -24.82 -17.33 -20.40
C ASN A 242 -24.67 -15.93 -21.00
N THR A 243 -25.33 -14.94 -20.41
CA THR A 243 -24.92 -13.55 -20.56
C THR A 243 -24.04 -13.21 -19.38
N GLU A 244 -22.73 -13.02 -19.62
CA GLU A 244 -21.83 -12.34 -18.69
C GLU A 244 -22.39 -10.93 -18.46
N THR A 245 -23.26 -10.83 -17.47
CA THR A 245 -23.92 -9.59 -17.09
C THR A 245 -23.39 -9.29 -15.71
N VAL A 246 -22.50 -8.30 -15.62
CA VAL A 246 -21.95 -7.86 -14.34
C VAL A 246 -23.14 -7.44 -13.46
N PRO A 247 -23.32 -8.04 -12.28
CA PRO A 247 -24.43 -7.70 -11.39
C PRO A 247 -24.48 -6.20 -11.15
N MET A 248 -25.67 -5.61 -11.27
CA MET A 248 -25.89 -4.17 -11.12
C MET A 248 -25.35 -3.64 -9.77
N THR A 249 -25.31 -4.51 -8.75
CA THR A 249 -24.69 -4.28 -7.45
C THR A 249 -23.21 -3.91 -7.52
N LEU A 250 -22.42 -4.55 -8.38
CA LEU A 250 -21.00 -4.23 -8.55
C LEU A 250 -20.80 -2.88 -9.25
N ILE A 251 -21.64 -2.56 -10.23
CA ILE A 251 -21.62 -1.26 -10.92
C ILE A 251 -21.97 -0.14 -9.94
N ALA A 252 -23.02 -0.32 -9.14
CA ALA A 252 -23.42 0.63 -8.10
C ALA A 252 -22.32 0.81 -7.04
N GLN A 253 -21.59 -0.26 -6.70
CA GLN A 253 -20.51 -0.20 -5.72
C GLN A 253 -19.27 0.56 -6.23
N VAL A 254 -18.95 0.43 -7.53
CA VAL A 254 -17.89 1.21 -8.17
C VAL A 254 -18.28 2.68 -8.29
N LEU A 255 -19.53 2.98 -8.64
CA LEU A 255 -20.02 4.36 -8.78
C LEU A 255 -20.23 5.08 -7.44
N SER A 256 -20.37 4.35 -6.34
CA SER A 256 -20.53 4.91 -4.98
C SER A 256 -19.21 5.10 -4.24
N HIS A 257 -18.07 4.66 -4.81
CA HIS A 257 -16.76 5.01 -4.29
C HIS A 257 -16.38 6.41 -4.78
N PRO A 258 -16.12 7.39 -3.90
CA PRO A 258 -15.52 8.64 -4.32
C PRO A 258 -14.16 8.31 -4.96
N GLU A 259 -13.98 8.72 -6.22
CA GLU A 259 -12.69 8.70 -6.91
C GLU A 259 -11.59 9.12 -5.92
N PRO A 260 -10.54 8.29 -5.70
CA PRO A 260 -9.48 8.68 -4.79
C PRO A 260 -8.90 9.97 -5.31
N THR A 261 -9.14 11.08 -4.62
CA THR A 261 -8.63 12.40 -4.97
C THR A 261 -7.12 12.27 -5.14
N ARG A 262 -6.66 12.10 -6.39
CA ARG A 262 -5.24 12.01 -6.71
C ARG A 262 -4.68 13.37 -6.33
N LYS A 263 -3.95 13.43 -5.21
CA LYS A 263 -3.23 14.63 -4.78
C LYS A 263 -2.48 15.17 -5.99
N PRO A 264 -2.56 16.48 -6.30
CA PRO A 264 -1.90 17.03 -7.48
C PRO A 264 -0.41 16.66 -7.41
N ARG A 265 0.06 15.93 -8.42
CA ARG A 265 1.47 15.54 -8.51
C ARG A 265 2.29 16.83 -8.60
N ARG A 266 3.14 17.08 -7.60
CA ARG A 266 4.08 18.20 -7.65
C ARG A 266 5.08 17.92 -8.75
N THR A 267 5.14 18.79 -9.75
CA THR A 267 6.16 18.72 -10.79
C THR A 267 7.35 19.54 -10.33
N TYR A 268 8.53 18.91 -10.33
CA TYR A 268 9.78 19.55 -9.95
C TYR A 268 10.59 19.77 -11.22
N ILE A 269 11.03 21.00 -11.44
CA ILE A 269 11.76 21.37 -12.66
C ILE A 269 13.17 21.80 -12.25
N CYS A 270 14.21 21.22 -12.87
CA CYS A 270 15.60 21.66 -12.64
C CYS A 270 15.81 23.00 -13.37
N PHE A 271 16.36 24.00 -12.67
CA PHE A 271 16.53 25.34 -13.22
C PHE A 271 17.51 25.40 -14.39
N GLN A 272 18.52 24.52 -14.39
CA GLN A 272 19.60 24.53 -15.38
C GLN A 272 19.18 23.93 -16.72
N CYS A 273 18.41 22.84 -16.70
CA CYS A 273 18.06 22.09 -17.91
C CYS A 273 16.57 22.11 -18.26
N ARG A 274 15.73 22.74 -17.42
CA ARG A 274 14.26 22.83 -17.56
C ARG A 274 13.54 21.49 -17.75
N ARG A 275 14.19 20.37 -17.46
CA ARG A 275 13.58 19.03 -17.49
C ARG A 275 12.87 18.71 -16.18
N ASN A 276 11.83 17.90 -16.28
CA ASN A 276 11.08 17.41 -15.13
C ASN A 276 11.94 16.40 -14.36
N VAL A 277 12.21 16.69 -13.10
CA VAL A 277 12.95 15.82 -12.18
C VAL A 277 11.93 15.13 -11.30
N VAL A 278 11.61 13.88 -11.60
CA VAL A 278 10.69 13.10 -10.75
C VAL A 278 11.45 12.67 -9.50
N LEU A 279 11.25 13.38 -8.39
CA LEU A 279 11.72 12.93 -7.08
C LEU A 279 10.70 11.92 -6.54
N ILE A 280 10.89 10.64 -6.85
CA ILE A 280 10.25 9.53 -6.13
C ILE A 280 11.07 9.27 -4.86
N ASP A 281 10.38 8.86 -3.81
CA ASP A 281 10.84 8.72 -2.42
C ASP A 281 12.32 8.31 -2.25
N ARG A 282 12.96 8.94 -1.25
CA ARG A 282 14.39 8.83 -0.91
C ARG A 282 14.90 7.41 -0.61
N GLU A 283 14.04 6.42 -0.58
CA GLU A 283 14.37 5.05 -0.18
C GLU A 283 14.82 4.15 -1.35
N VAL A 284 14.68 4.60 -2.61
CA VAL A 284 15.14 3.82 -3.78
C VAL A 284 15.85 4.73 -4.79
N GLN A 285 17.11 5.09 -4.52
CA GLN A 285 17.94 5.79 -5.50
C GLN A 285 19.27 5.06 -5.74
N ILE A 286 19.33 4.29 -6.84
CA ILE A 286 20.57 3.82 -7.46
C ILE A 286 20.63 4.38 -8.88
N SER A 287 20.63 5.71 -9.03
CA SER A 287 21.09 6.46 -10.23
C SER A 287 20.54 7.89 -10.21
N LEU A 288 21.31 8.82 -9.64
CA LEU A 288 21.21 10.21 -10.06
C LEU A 288 22.37 10.45 -11.03
N ASN A 289 22.05 10.71 -12.29
CA ASN A 289 22.99 11.34 -13.22
C ASN A 289 23.56 12.59 -12.54
N LYS A 290 24.88 12.68 -12.50
CA LYS A 290 25.70 13.51 -11.60
C LYS A 290 25.56 15.04 -11.76
N ASP A 291 24.60 15.53 -12.56
CA ASP A 291 24.63 16.90 -13.07
C ASP A 291 23.54 17.87 -12.53
N CYS A 292 22.51 17.42 -11.79
CA CYS A 292 21.60 18.33 -11.07
C CYS A 292 21.67 18.04 -9.55
N THR A 293 22.43 18.87 -8.81
CA THR A 293 22.41 18.90 -7.34
C THR A 293 21.05 19.40 -6.82
N ILE A 294 20.59 18.86 -5.68
CA ILE A 294 19.26 19.14 -5.07
C ILE A 294 19.00 20.64 -4.84
N SER A 295 20.06 21.46 -4.74
CA SER A 295 19.99 22.91 -4.54
C SER A 295 19.33 23.70 -5.70
N ASN A 296 19.14 23.08 -6.88
CA ASN A 296 18.71 23.79 -8.10
C ASN A 296 17.28 23.44 -8.57
N ILE A 297 16.41 22.98 -7.66
CA ILE A 297 15.05 22.49 -7.98
C ILE A 297 13.98 23.45 -7.45
N LYS A 298 13.03 23.84 -8.32
CA LYS A 298 11.84 24.64 -7.95
C LYS A 298 10.58 23.78 -8.04
N VAL A 299 9.72 23.86 -7.01
CA VAL A 299 8.45 23.12 -6.95
C VAL A 299 7.36 23.92 -7.63
N HIS A 300 6.77 23.38 -8.70
CA HIS A 300 5.55 23.93 -9.28
C HIS A 300 4.33 23.11 -8.83
N LYS A 301 3.32 23.81 -8.33
CA LYS A 301 1.97 23.27 -8.18
C LYS A 301 1.21 23.65 -9.44
N SER A 302 0.77 22.66 -10.21
CA SER A 302 -0.28 22.91 -11.22
C SER A 302 -1.52 23.37 -10.47
N LYS A 303 -2.06 24.53 -10.87
CA LYS A 303 -3.39 24.99 -10.46
C LYS A 303 -4.44 24.12 -11.13
#